data_AF-Q54CN4-F1
#
_entry.id   AF-Q54CN4-F1
#
_cell.length_a   1.000
_cell.length_b   1.000
_cell.length_c   1.000
_cell.angle_alpha   90.00
_cell.angle_beta   90.00
_cell.angle_gamma   90.00
#
_symmetry.space_group_name_H-M   'P 1'
#
loop_
_entity.id
_entity.type
_entity.pdbx_description
1 polymer ?
#
loop_
_entity_poly.entity_id
_entity_poly.type
_entity_poly.pdbx_seq_one_letter_code
_entity_poly.pdbx_strand_id
1 'polypeptide(L)'
;MGNYFFKEKEKEMSLVEVNQERVLDVYLNVYSNSSDELIGARIYKKGAVEEYIGTNAGHYSIIIDRNGESDDDDHPVGLEIHLVMKDAMNSIETGFKESERSSNSTKLIRTVKVGKALLIKTKEYVEGDDYDRKAIIGNRFHESFYTFIKEICGGDNSWGRKNNCHNFAKYCLEEELHLKWPETVQSPCDNYPFLLDTLKIQKSASIQTNQSS
;
A
#
# COMPACT_ATOMS: atom_id res chain seq x y z
N MET A 1 34.04 -33.31 -12.95
CA MET A 1 34.05 -31.99 -13.63
C MET A 1 32.63 -31.45 -13.57
N GLY A 2 32.27 -30.35 -12.91
CA GLY A 2 32.96 -29.48 -11.96
C GLY A 2 32.01 -29.18 -10.79
N ASN A 3 32.59 -28.95 -9.61
CA ASN A 3 31.85 -28.61 -8.40
C ASN A 3 31.45 -27.13 -8.49
N TYR A 4 30.16 -26.84 -8.66
CA TYR A 4 29.62 -25.52 -8.40
C TYR A 4 29.29 -25.42 -6.92
N PHE A 5 30.08 -24.63 -6.19
CA PHE A 5 29.81 -24.20 -4.83
C PHE A 5 28.52 -23.36 -4.81
N PHE A 6 27.43 -23.92 -4.29
CA PHE A 6 26.34 -23.13 -3.75
C PHE A 6 26.77 -22.63 -2.37
N LYS A 7 27.14 -21.35 -2.27
CA LYS A 7 27.15 -20.65 -0.97
C LYS A 7 25.68 -20.42 -0.60
N GLU A 8 25.14 -21.29 0.24
CA GLU A 8 23.94 -20.98 1.02
C GLU A 8 24.26 -19.74 1.88
N LYS A 9 23.59 -18.62 1.55
CA LYS A 9 23.47 -17.50 2.49
C LYS A 9 22.46 -17.95 3.55
N GLU A 10 22.96 -18.40 4.69
CA GLU A 10 22.19 -18.37 5.94
C GLU A 10 21.74 -16.92 6.16
N LYS A 11 20.48 -16.64 5.86
CA LYS A 11 19.81 -15.40 6.24
C LYS A 11 19.37 -15.66 7.67
N GLU A 12 20.04 -15.01 8.64
CA GLU A 12 19.60 -14.94 10.03
C GLU A 12 18.09 -14.63 10.07
N MET A 13 17.28 -15.64 10.36
CA MET A 13 15.90 -15.44 10.79
C MET A 13 15.98 -14.84 12.19
N SER A 14 15.91 -13.51 12.30
CA SER A 14 15.58 -12.87 13.56
C SER A 14 14.28 -13.52 14.06
N LEU A 15 14.30 -14.14 15.24
CA LEU A 15 13.11 -14.64 15.92
C LEU A 15 12.15 -13.46 16.10
N VAL A 16 11.11 -13.40 15.27
CA VAL A 16 10.07 -12.38 15.40
C VAL A 16 9.14 -12.82 16.53
N GLU A 17 8.94 -11.96 17.52
CA GLU A 17 8.03 -12.24 18.63
C GLU A 17 6.59 -12.14 18.14
N VAL A 18 5.86 -13.25 18.20
CA VAL A 18 4.46 -13.36 17.74
C VAL A 18 3.53 -12.94 18.88
N ASN A 19 2.85 -11.81 18.73
CA ASN A 19 1.77 -11.40 19.61
C ASN A 19 0.42 -11.81 19.04
N GLN A 20 -0.16 -12.90 19.57
CA GLN A 20 -1.47 -13.42 19.13
C GLN A 20 -2.61 -12.39 19.25
N GLU A 21 -2.49 -11.37 20.11
CA GLU A 21 -3.46 -10.28 20.20
C GLU A 21 -3.39 -9.32 19.02
N ARG A 22 -2.27 -9.27 18.27
CA ARG A 22 -2.11 -8.38 17.11
C ARG A 22 -2.33 -9.08 15.77
N VAL A 23 -2.49 -10.40 15.78
CA VAL A 23 -2.80 -11.18 14.57
C VAL A 23 -4.04 -10.61 13.88
N LEU A 24 -3.90 -10.32 12.59
CA LEU A 24 -4.89 -9.69 11.71
C LEU A 24 -5.24 -8.24 12.08
N ASP A 25 -4.37 -7.54 12.82
CA ASP A 25 -4.48 -6.09 12.92
C ASP A 25 -4.30 -5.46 11.53
N VAL A 26 -5.14 -4.47 11.25
CA VAL A 26 -5.24 -3.80 9.96
C VAL A 26 -4.81 -2.35 10.12
N TYR A 27 -3.92 -1.93 9.25
CA TYR A 27 -3.37 -0.58 9.22
C TYR A 27 -3.63 0.07 7.87
N LEU A 28 -3.91 1.36 7.86
CA LEU A 28 -3.98 2.19 6.67
C LEU A 28 -2.74 3.07 6.61
N ASN A 29 -1.96 2.91 5.55
CA ASN A 29 -0.84 3.81 5.26
C ASN A 29 -1.26 4.90 4.28
N VAL A 30 -0.80 6.11 4.55
CA VAL A 30 -0.95 7.26 3.67
C VAL A 30 0.46 7.73 3.29
N TYR A 31 0.80 7.66 2.01
CA TYR A 31 2.08 8.11 1.48
C TYR A 31 1.92 9.41 0.72
N SER A 32 2.88 10.32 0.80
CA SER A 32 2.93 11.50 -0.06
C SER A 32 3.18 11.09 -1.51
N ASN A 33 2.53 11.78 -2.43
CA ASN A 33 2.84 11.65 -3.85
C ASN A 33 4.18 12.30 -4.22
N SER A 34 4.65 13.24 -3.39
CA SER A 34 5.98 13.86 -3.52
C SER A 34 7.00 13.18 -2.61
N SER A 35 8.18 12.87 -3.16
CA SER A 35 9.40 12.79 -2.36
C SER A 35 9.86 14.21 -2.02
N ASP A 36 10.68 14.38 -0.98
CA ASP A 36 11.49 15.60 -0.83
C ASP A 36 12.42 15.68 -2.07
N GLU A 37 11.95 16.28 -3.15
CA GLU A 37 12.70 16.47 -4.38
C GLU A 37 12.61 17.93 -4.82
N LEU A 38 13.75 18.48 -5.24
CA LEU A 38 13.87 19.82 -5.79
C LEU A 38 13.09 19.92 -7.11
N ILE A 39 11.85 20.39 -7.04
CA ILE A 39 11.11 20.82 -8.23
C ILE A 39 11.25 22.34 -8.33
N GLY A 40 12.24 22.80 -9.11
CA GLY A 40 12.45 24.21 -9.46
C GLY A 40 12.64 25.15 -8.25
N ALA A 41 13.88 25.38 -7.83
CA ALA A 41 14.30 26.35 -6.79
C ALA A 41 13.59 26.30 -5.41
N ARG A 42 12.55 25.48 -5.20
CA ARG A 42 11.80 25.35 -3.96
C ARG A 42 11.90 23.92 -3.43
N ILE A 43 12.29 23.81 -2.17
CA ILE A 43 12.20 22.58 -1.40
C ILE A 43 10.77 22.53 -0.84
N TYR A 44 9.95 21.60 -1.32
CA TYR A 44 8.71 21.26 -0.65
C TYR A 44 9.02 20.22 0.41
N LYS A 45 8.63 20.49 1.67
CA LYS A 45 8.67 19.46 2.71
C LYS A 45 7.68 18.36 2.32
N LYS A 46 7.98 17.12 2.66
CA LYS A 46 7.04 15.99 2.67
C LYS A 46 5.67 16.42 3.23
N GLY A 47 4.61 16.16 2.47
CA GLY A 47 3.25 16.53 2.87
C GLY A 47 2.88 18.00 2.65
N ALA A 48 3.78 18.88 2.21
CA ALA A 48 3.48 20.30 2.08
C ALA A 48 2.47 20.61 0.97
N VAL A 49 2.42 19.79 -0.08
CA VAL A 49 1.41 19.93 -1.16
C VAL A 49 0.05 19.51 -0.64
N GLU A 50 0.01 18.38 0.07
CA GLU A 50 -1.15 17.83 0.76
C GLU A 50 -1.72 18.84 1.77
N GLU A 51 -0.88 19.39 2.64
CA GLU A 51 -1.23 20.40 3.64
C GLU A 51 -1.72 21.69 3.00
N TYR A 52 -1.03 22.19 1.97
CA TYR A 52 -1.43 23.41 1.26
C TYR A 52 -2.79 23.30 0.57
N ILE A 53 -3.08 22.13 -0.01
CA ILE A 53 -4.35 21.87 -0.70
C ILE A 53 -5.46 21.47 0.30
N GLY A 54 -5.11 21.21 1.56
CA GLY A 54 -6.06 20.76 2.59
C GLY A 54 -6.58 19.36 2.32
N THR A 55 -5.75 18.50 1.73
CA THR A 55 -6.15 17.13 1.39
C THR A 55 -5.01 16.17 1.69
N ASN A 56 -5.32 14.95 2.14
CA ASN A 56 -4.31 13.91 2.32
C ASN A 56 -3.95 13.28 0.97
N ALA A 57 -3.51 14.09 0.01
CA ALA A 57 -3.26 13.69 -1.36
C ALA A 57 -2.14 12.68 -1.52
N GLY A 58 -2.46 11.43 -1.22
CA GLY A 58 -1.47 10.39 -1.10
C GLY A 58 -1.79 9.14 -1.87
N HIS A 59 -0.78 8.29 -1.95
CA HIS A 59 -0.97 6.89 -2.26
C HIS A 59 -1.43 6.18 -0.98
N TYR A 60 -2.45 5.34 -1.09
CA TYR A 60 -3.01 4.60 0.03
C TYR A 60 -2.69 3.11 -0.11
N SER A 61 -2.33 2.48 1.01
CA SER A 61 -2.20 1.03 1.11
C SER A 61 -2.75 0.52 2.43
N ILE A 62 -3.10 -0.77 2.46
CA ILE A 62 -3.52 -1.46 3.67
C ILE A 62 -2.42 -2.43 4.06
N ILE A 63 -2.06 -2.49 5.33
CA ILE A 63 -1.19 -3.54 5.87
C ILE A 63 -2.04 -4.44 6.75
N ILE A 64 -1.88 -5.75 6.56
CA ILE A 64 -2.44 -6.77 7.44
C ILE A 64 -1.30 -7.46 8.17
N ASP A 65 -1.27 -7.31 9.48
CA ASP A 65 -0.32 -8.00 10.36
C ASP A 65 -0.75 -9.45 10.53
N ARG A 66 -0.40 -10.26 9.55
CA ARG A 66 -0.84 -11.66 9.44
C ARG A 66 -0.38 -12.52 10.62
N ASN A 67 0.74 -12.20 11.25
CA ASN A 67 1.33 -13.01 12.32
C ASN A 67 1.34 -12.32 13.68
N GLY A 68 0.85 -11.07 13.79
CA GLY A 68 0.92 -10.31 15.04
C GLY A 68 2.35 -9.91 15.39
N GLU A 69 3.16 -9.62 14.38
CA GLU A 69 4.59 -9.34 14.47
C GLU A 69 4.91 -7.86 14.67
N SER A 70 3.92 -6.98 14.48
CA SER A 70 4.07 -5.55 14.74
C SER A 70 4.23 -5.34 16.24
N ASP A 71 5.22 -4.55 16.64
CA ASP A 71 5.35 -4.00 17.98
C ASP A 71 5.13 -2.48 18.00
N ASP A 72 5.26 -1.82 16.85
CA ASP A 72 4.99 -0.40 16.63
C ASP A 72 3.77 -0.21 15.71
N ASP A 73 2.82 0.63 16.13
CA ASP A 73 1.63 0.97 15.32
C ASP A 73 1.95 1.99 14.20
N ASP A 74 3.05 2.74 14.31
CA ASP A 74 3.50 3.69 13.28
C ASP A 74 4.31 3.00 12.16
N HIS A 75 4.85 1.80 12.44
CA HIS A 75 5.67 1.01 11.53
C HIS A 75 5.27 -0.48 11.52
N PRO A 76 4.03 -0.81 11.13
CA PRO A 76 3.52 -2.17 11.20
C PRO A 76 4.23 -3.12 10.22
N VAL A 77 4.35 -4.36 10.66
CA VAL A 77 4.87 -5.49 9.88
C VAL A 77 3.69 -6.27 9.32
N GLY A 78 3.82 -6.74 8.07
CA GLY A 78 2.80 -7.60 7.49
C GLY A 78 2.75 -7.55 5.98
N LEU A 79 1.64 -8.02 5.42
CA LEU A 79 1.40 -7.97 3.99
C LEU A 79 0.77 -6.62 3.64
N GLU A 80 1.48 -5.80 2.87
CA GLU A 80 0.99 -4.56 2.31
C GLU A 80 0.26 -4.82 0.99
N ILE A 81 -1.00 -4.39 0.92
CA ILE A 81 -1.89 -4.46 -0.24
C ILE A 81 -2.10 -3.04 -0.76
N HIS A 82 -1.87 -2.83 -2.06
CA HIS A 82 -2.04 -1.52 -2.69
C HIS A 82 -2.41 -1.63 -4.16
N LEU A 83 -2.90 -0.53 -4.73
CA LEU A 83 -3.17 -0.45 -6.15
C LEU A 83 -1.91 0.06 -6.89
N VAL A 84 -1.50 -0.63 -7.95
CA VAL A 84 -0.33 -0.27 -8.77
C VAL A 84 -0.72 -0.08 -10.23
N MET A 85 0.10 0.67 -10.97
CA MET A 85 0.01 0.72 -12.43
C MET A 85 0.67 -0.54 -13.02
N LYS A 86 -0.11 -1.31 -13.77
CA LYS A 86 0.35 -2.51 -14.49
C LYS A 86 1.18 -2.16 -15.71
N ASP A 87 0.79 -1.11 -16.43
CA ASP A 87 1.41 -0.72 -17.70
C ASP A 87 1.50 0.79 -17.89
N ALA A 88 2.19 1.19 -18.96
CA ALA A 88 2.34 2.58 -19.36
C ALA A 88 1.02 3.24 -19.81
N MET A 89 -0.04 2.44 -20.07
CA MET A 89 -1.36 2.89 -20.50
C MET A 89 -2.27 3.24 -19.32
N ASN A 90 -1.72 3.25 -18.10
CA ASN A 90 -2.42 3.52 -16.84
C ASN A 90 -3.38 2.40 -16.44
N SER A 91 -3.26 1.18 -16.97
CA SER A 91 -4.04 0.07 -16.42
C SER A 91 -3.60 -0.21 -14.97
N ILE A 92 -4.53 -0.59 -14.10
CA ILE A 92 -4.27 -0.83 -12.68
C ILE A 92 -4.40 -2.32 -12.32
N GLU A 93 -3.70 -2.73 -11.27
CA GLU A 93 -3.83 -4.04 -10.64
C GLU A 93 -3.51 -3.99 -9.14
N THR A 94 -3.83 -5.06 -8.41
CA THR A 94 -3.41 -5.21 -7.01
C THR A 94 -1.93 -5.58 -6.94
N GLY A 95 -1.16 -4.79 -6.20
CA GLY A 95 0.21 -5.10 -5.79
C GLY A 95 0.26 -5.62 -4.35
N PHE A 96 1.28 -6.45 -4.09
CA PHE A 96 1.58 -6.98 -2.76
C PHE A 96 3.05 -6.77 -2.44
N LYS A 97 3.33 -6.32 -1.21
CA LYS A 97 4.70 -6.12 -0.71
C LYS A 97 4.77 -6.54 0.75
N GLU A 98 5.92 -7.03 1.19
CA GLU A 98 6.19 -7.18 2.62
C GLU A 98 6.49 -5.82 3.23
N SER A 99 5.71 -5.42 4.24
CA SER A 99 6.07 -4.31 5.12
C SER A 99 7.02 -4.84 6.19
N GLU A 100 8.28 -4.43 6.11
CA GLU A 100 9.32 -4.81 7.05
C GLU A 100 9.58 -3.66 8.03
N ARG A 101 9.97 -3.97 9.27
CA ARG A 101 10.28 -2.97 10.32
C ARG A 101 11.27 -1.90 9.87
N SER A 102 12.26 -2.29 9.06
CA SER A 102 13.31 -1.41 8.56
C SER A 102 12.87 -0.54 7.37
N SER A 103 11.68 -0.75 6.82
CA SER A 103 11.23 -0.10 5.60
C SER A 103 10.61 1.27 5.85
N ASN A 104 11.42 2.19 6.36
CA ASN A 104 11.03 3.59 6.50
C ASN A 104 10.98 4.26 5.12
N SER A 105 9.80 4.21 4.48
CA SER A 105 9.55 4.99 3.28
C SER A 105 9.62 6.47 3.62
N THR A 106 10.52 7.20 2.96
CA THR A 106 10.58 8.67 3.06
C THR A 106 9.26 9.32 2.65
N LYS A 107 8.39 8.62 1.91
CA LYS A 107 7.06 9.09 1.51
C LYS A 107 5.96 8.80 2.53
N LEU A 108 6.12 7.93 3.52
CA LEU A 108 5.05 7.57 4.47
C LEU A 108 4.66 8.77 5.34
N ILE A 109 3.51 9.40 5.10
CA ILE A 109 3.03 10.55 5.89
C ILE A 109 2.58 10.08 7.26
N ARG A 110 1.76 9.02 7.31
CA ARG A 110 1.21 8.47 8.54
C ARG A 110 0.69 7.06 8.34
N THR A 111 0.61 6.35 9.45
CA THR A 111 -0.07 5.06 9.58
C THR A 111 -1.21 5.21 10.57
N VAL A 112 -2.31 4.49 10.32
CA VAL A 112 -3.47 4.46 11.21
C VAL A 112 -3.89 3.03 11.43
N LYS A 113 -3.88 2.57 12.67
CA LYS A 113 -4.52 1.31 13.04
C LYS A 113 -6.04 1.44 12.88
N VAL A 114 -6.63 0.61 12.03
CA VAL A 114 -8.05 0.68 11.67
C VAL A 114 -8.88 -0.30 12.49
N GLY A 115 -8.36 -1.50 12.75
CA GLY A 115 -9.08 -2.54 13.48
C GLY A 115 -8.53 -3.94 13.20
N LYS A 116 -9.39 -4.96 13.23
CA LYS A 116 -9.01 -6.37 13.01
C LYS A 116 -9.79 -7.00 11.86
N ALA A 117 -9.09 -7.68 10.95
CA ALA A 117 -9.65 -8.40 9.81
C ALA A 117 -10.21 -9.78 10.20
N LEU A 118 -11.22 -9.83 11.08
CA LEU A 118 -11.75 -11.09 11.61
C LEU A 118 -12.32 -12.03 10.52
N LEU A 119 -12.80 -11.49 9.40
CA LEU A 119 -13.35 -12.27 8.29
C LEU A 119 -12.32 -13.13 7.56
N ILE A 120 -11.03 -12.81 7.70
CA ILE A 120 -9.92 -13.57 7.11
C ILE A 120 -9.57 -14.78 7.97
N LYS A 121 -9.98 -14.81 9.25
CA LYS A 121 -9.63 -15.87 10.22
C LYS A 121 -10.42 -17.15 9.96
N THR A 122 -10.23 -17.74 8.78
CA THR A 122 -10.79 -19.04 8.41
C THR A 122 -10.00 -20.17 9.08
N LYS A 123 -10.52 -21.39 8.96
CA LYS A 123 -9.81 -22.58 9.47
C LYS A 123 -8.46 -22.75 8.79
N GLU A 124 -8.42 -22.58 7.47
CA GLU A 124 -7.22 -22.65 6.64
C GLU A 124 -6.19 -21.60 7.06
N TYR A 125 -6.63 -20.41 7.45
CA TYR A 125 -5.74 -19.37 7.95
C TYR A 125 -5.09 -19.75 9.29
N VAL A 126 -5.89 -20.29 10.21
CA VAL A 126 -5.43 -20.65 11.55
C VAL A 126 -4.46 -21.83 11.50
N GLU A 127 -4.75 -22.82 10.65
CA GLU A 127 -3.95 -24.04 10.48
C GLU A 127 -2.75 -23.85 9.54
N GLY A 128 -2.80 -22.85 8.67
CA GLY A 128 -1.75 -22.54 7.69
C GLY A 128 -0.48 -21.95 8.30
N ASP A 129 0.64 -22.19 7.62
CA ASP A 129 1.91 -21.52 7.92
C ASP A 129 1.94 -20.07 7.41
N ASP A 130 3.08 -19.38 7.55
CA ASP A 130 3.21 -17.99 7.08
C ASP A 130 2.95 -17.83 5.58
N TYR A 131 3.39 -18.81 4.77
CA TYR A 131 3.18 -18.80 3.33
C TYR A 131 1.70 -18.99 2.99
N ASP A 132 1.04 -19.94 3.64
CA ASP A 132 -0.40 -20.18 3.47
C ASP A 132 -1.21 -18.93 3.86
N ARG A 133 -0.91 -18.32 5.01
CA ARG A 133 -1.58 -17.09 5.47
C ARG A 133 -1.40 -15.95 4.50
N LYS A 134 -0.18 -15.76 3.98
CA LYS A 134 0.10 -14.77 2.94
C LYS A 134 -0.70 -15.04 1.67
N ALA A 135 -0.76 -16.29 1.21
CA ALA A 135 -1.52 -16.67 0.02
C ALA A 135 -3.02 -16.47 0.21
N ILE A 136 -3.57 -16.82 1.38
CA ILE A 136 -4.99 -16.61 1.73
C ILE A 136 -5.34 -15.13 1.67
N ILE A 137 -4.56 -14.27 2.34
CA ILE A 137 -4.78 -12.82 2.31
C ILE A 137 -4.63 -12.30 0.87
N GLY A 138 -3.53 -12.65 0.20
CA GLY A 138 -3.23 -12.18 -1.16
C GLY A 138 -4.34 -12.53 -2.16
N ASN A 139 -4.77 -13.79 -2.19
CA ASN A 139 -5.84 -14.25 -3.08
C ASN A 139 -7.15 -13.51 -2.81
N ARG A 140 -7.50 -13.31 -1.54
CA ARG A 140 -8.71 -12.60 -1.16
C ARG A 140 -8.73 -11.18 -1.70
N PHE A 141 -7.68 -10.40 -1.47
CA PHE A 141 -7.60 -9.02 -2.01
C PHE A 141 -7.43 -8.95 -3.53
N HIS A 142 -6.87 -9.99 -4.14
CA HIS A 142 -6.85 -10.12 -5.59
C HIS A 142 -8.26 -10.32 -6.16
N GLU A 143 -9.09 -11.15 -5.53
CA GLU A 143 -10.50 -11.32 -5.88
C GLU A 143 -11.32 -10.04 -5.65
N SER A 144 -11.14 -9.39 -4.48
CA SER A 144 -11.79 -8.12 -4.15
C SER A 144 -11.48 -7.03 -5.19
N PHE A 145 -10.28 -7.03 -5.78
CA PHE A 145 -9.94 -6.12 -6.87
C PHE A 145 -10.81 -6.32 -8.12
N TYR A 146 -11.02 -7.56 -8.57
CA TYR A 146 -11.88 -7.79 -9.73
C TYR A 146 -13.34 -7.40 -9.45
N THR A 147 -13.83 -7.67 -8.23
CA THR A 147 -15.16 -7.24 -7.79
C THR A 147 -15.27 -5.71 -7.78
N PHE A 148 -14.28 -5.02 -7.21
CA PHE A 148 -14.20 -3.55 -7.21
C PHE A 148 -14.23 -2.97 -8.63
N ILE A 149 -13.42 -3.51 -9.55
CA ILE A 149 -13.40 -3.05 -10.95
C ILE A 149 -14.76 -3.26 -11.61
N LYS A 150 -15.35 -4.45 -11.46
CA LYS A 150 -16.61 -4.80 -12.10
C LYS A 150 -17.79 -4.02 -11.55
N GLU A 151 -17.94 -3.97 -10.23
CA GLU A 151 -19.15 -3.49 -9.55
C GLU A 151 -19.10 -1.99 -9.24
N ILE A 152 -17.93 -1.47 -8.87
CA ILE A 152 -17.76 -0.06 -8.47
C ILE A 152 -17.26 0.80 -9.64
N CYS A 153 -16.34 0.26 -10.44
CA CYS A 153 -15.72 0.99 -11.55
C CYS A 153 -16.42 0.77 -12.90
N GLY A 154 -17.46 -0.07 -12.95
CA GLY A 154 -18.19 -0.36 -14.19
C GLY A 154 -17.36 -1.08 -15.25
N GLY A 155 -16.33 -1.82 -14.83
CA GLY A 155 -15.39 -2.54 -15.70
C GLY A 155 -14.17 -1.73 -16.15
N ASP A 156 -14.08 -0.44 -15.82
CA ASP A 156 -12.91 0.38 -16.16
C ASP A 156 -11.74 0.12 -15.20
N ASN A 157 -10.63 -0.36 -15.75
CA ASN A 157 -9.38 -0.63 -15.04
C ASN A 157 -8.27 0.37 -15.37
N SER A 158 -8.61 1.56 -15.87
CA SER A 158 -7.65 2.65 -16.11
C SER A 158 -7.56 3.55 -14.90
N TRP A 159 -6.38 3.95 -14.44
CA TRP A 159 -6.25 4.83 -13.28
C TRP A 159 -7.07 6.11 -13.46
N GLY A 160 -7.96 6.39 -12.51
CA GLY A 160 -8.93 7.48 -12.65
C GLY A 160 -9.65 7.85 -11.37
N ARG A 161 -10.72 8.61 -11.54
CA ARG A 161 -11.48 9.18 -10.40
C ARG A 161 -12.13 8.11 -9.52
N LYS A 162 -12.61 7.01 -10.11
CA LYS A 162 -13.26 5.90 -9.39
C LYS A 162 -12.25 4.82 -9.00
N ASN A 163 -11.37 4.50 -9.93
CA ASN A 163 -10.38 3.43 -9.95
C ASN A 163 -9.00 3.98 -9.55
N ASN A 164 -8.84 4.29 -8.26
CA ASN A 164 -7.58 4.74 -7.65
C ASN A 164 -7.34 4.08 -6.29
N CYS A 165 -6.14 4.29 -5.74
CA CYS A 165 -5.70 3.68 -4.47
C CYS A 165 -6.59 4.07 -3.28
N HIS A 166 -7.09 5.30 -3.19
CA HIS A 166 -7.96 5.73 -2.10
C HIS A 166 -9.28 4.95 -2.10
N ASN A 167 -9.99 4.95 -3.23
CA ASN A 167 -11.29 4.27 -3.33
C ASN A 167 -11.15 2.75 -3.19
N PHE A 168 -10.07 2.18 -3.71
CA PHE A 168 -9.80 0.75 -3.54
C PHE A 168 -9.49 0.39 -2.09
N ALA A 169 -8.64 1.18 -1.40
CA ALA A 169 -8.37 0.98 0.02
C ALA A 169 -9.65 1.15 0.86
N LYS A 170 -10.48 2.15 0.54
CA LYS A 170 -11.77 2.35 1.22
C LYS A 170 -12.70 1.16 1.00
N TYR A 171 -12.85 0.67 -0.23
CA TYR A 171 -13.63 -0.52 -0.55
C TYR A 171 -13.12 -1.75 0.24
N CYS A 172 -11.81 -1.95 0.27
CA CYS A 172 -11.19 -3.02 1.04
C CYS A 172 -11.48 -2.93 2.55
N LEU A 173 -11.43 -1.73 3.13
CA LEU A 173 -11.74 -1.57 4.54
C LEU A 173 -13.23 -1.79 4.82
N GLU A 174 -14.11 -1.10 4.09
CA GLU A 174 -15.55 -1.02 4.40
C GLU A 174 -16.32 -2.25 3.93
N GLU A 175 -16.09 -2.72 2.70
CA GLU A 175 -16.87 -3.80 2.09
C GLU A 175 -16.24 -5.17 2.31
N GLU A 176 -14.91 -5.28 2.22
CA GLU A 176 -14.21 -6.57 2.35
C GLU A 176 -13.92 -6.94 3.81
N LEU A 177 -13.43 -5.98 4.60
CA LEU A 177 -13.02 -6.20 5.99
C LEU A 177 -14.07 -5.78 7.02
N HIS A 178 -15.13 -5.08 6.61
CA HIS A 178 -16.17 -4.53 7.48
C HIS A 178 -15.62 -3.61 8.60
N LEU A 179 -14.57 -2.87 8.27
CA LEU A 179 -13.94 -1.85 9.11
C LEU A 179 -14.37 -0.46 8.65
N LYS A 180 -14.42 0.49 9.57
CA LYS A 180 -14.77 1.89 9.24
C LYS A 180 -13.56 2.62 8.71
N TRP A 181 -13.76 3.46 7.69
CA TRP A 181 -12.75 4.44 7.30
C TRP A 181 -12.39 5.33 8.50
N PRO A 182 -11.10 5.53 8.82
CA PRO A 182 -10.71 6.31 9.99
C PRO A 182 -11.06 7.79 9.82
N GLU A 183 -11.83 8.36 10.76
CA GLU A 183 -12.27 9.77 10.74
C GLU A 183 -11.10 10.77 10.70
N THR A 184 -9.93 10.34 11.19
CA THR A 184 -8.71 11.15 11.18
C THR A 184 -8.07 11.25 9.79
N VAL A 185 -8.51 10.46 8.80
CA VAL A 185 -8.04 10.51 7.42
C VAL A 185 -9.13 11.15 6.57
N GLN A 186 -8.94 12.45 6.28
CA GLN A 186 -9.85 13.19 5.40
C GLN A 186 -9.88 12.53 4.02
N SER A 187 -11.09 12.18 3.56
CA SER A 187 -11.30 11.72 2.20
C SER A 187 -10.90 12.84 1.25
N PRO A 188 -10.02 12.60 0.28
CA PRO A 188 -9.85 13.51 -0.83
C PRO A 188 -11.23 13.83 -1.43
N CYS A 189 -11.53 15.10 -1.67
CA CYS A 189 -12.69 15.48 -2.48
C CYS A 189 -12.61 14.68 -3.78
N ASP A 190 -13.71 14.06 -4.21
CA ASP A 190 -13.75 13.15 -5.36
C ASP A 190 -13.12 13.71 -6.66
N ASN A 191 -12.86 15.01 -6.74
CA ASN A 191 -12.12 15.64 -7.83
C ASN A 191 -10.62 15.66 -7.53
N TYR A 192 -9.91 14.57 -7.85
CA TYR A 192 -8.45 14.51 -7.87
C TYR A 192 -7.89 14.51 -9.31
N PRO A 193 -7.96 15.63 -10.05
CA PRO A 193 -7.31 15.71 -11.37
C PRO A 193 -5.78 15.75 -11.27
N PHE A 194 -5.22 16.18 -10.13
CA PHE A 194 -3.79 16.48 -10.06
C PHE A 194 -2.89 15.24 -9.93
N LEU A 195 -3.37 14.05 -9.57
CA LEU A 195 -2.51 12.85 -9.57
C LEU A 195 -1.96 12.56 -10.97
N LEU A 196 -2.79 12.78 -12.01
CA LEU A 196 -2.36 12.71 -13.41
C LEU A 196 -1.36 13.82 -13.75
N ASP A 197 -1.56 15.03 -13.23
CA ASP A 197 -0.64 16.14 -13.50
C ASP A 197 0.68 16.00 -12.73
N THR A 198 0.67 15.49 -11.49
CA THR A 198 1.88 15.18 -10.70
C THR A 198 2.66 14.06 -11.37
N LEU A 199 2.00 13.00 -11.85
CA LEU A 199 2.67 11.94 -12.63
C LEU A 199 3.24 12.47 -13.95
N LYS A 200 2.53 13.36 -14.65
CA LYS A 200 3.06 14.04 -15.85
C LYS A 200 4.24 14.95 -15.53
N ILE A 201 4.19 15.70 -14.43
CA ILE A 201 5.27 16.59 -13.98
C ILE A 201 6.49 15.76 -13.58
N GLN A 202 6.33 14.67 -12.82
CA GLN A 202 7.42 13.75 -12.44
C GLN A 202 8.04 13.05 -13.66
N LYS A 203 7.22 12.59 -14.61
CA LYS A 203 7.71 12.06 -15.90
C LYS A 203 8.48 13.13 -16.69
N SER A 204 8.01 14.38 -16.71
CA SER A 204 8.70 15.46 -17.41
C SER A 204 10.02 15.85 -16.74
N ALA A 205 10.07 15.86 -15.40
CA ALA A 205 11.28 16.16 -14.63
C ALA A 205 12.35 15.07 -14.76
N SER A 206 11.97 13.79 -14.73
CA SER A 206 12.88 12.65 -14.92
C SER A 206 13.45 12.55 -16.35
N ILE A 207 12.71 13.02 -17.36
CA ILE A 207 13.23 13.14 -18.74
C ILE A 207 14.27 14.26 -18.82
N GLN A 208 14.06 15.39 -18.14
CA GLN A 208 15.01 16.51 -18.16
C GLN A 208 16.32 16.20 -17.45
N THR A 209 16.32 15.45 -16.34
CA THR A 209 17.55 15.04 -15.64
C THR A 209 18.39 14.05 -16.45
N ASN A 210 17.76 13.18 -17.25
CA ASN A 210 18.47 12.25 -18.14
C ASN A 210 18.98 12.89 -19.44
N GLN A 211 18.58 14.12 -19.75
CA GLN A 211 19.11 14.90 -20.90
C GLN A 211 20.18 15.92 -20.49
N SER A 212 20.45 16.05 -19.19
CA SER A 212 21.41 17.02 -18.63
C SER A 212 22.59 16.36 -17.88
N SER A 213 22.76 15.04 -18.06
CA SER A 213 23.95 14.26 -17.66
C SER A 213 24.65 13.68 -18.90
#